data_AF-A0A3B9RSI5-F1
#
_entry.id   AF-A0A3B9RSI5-F1
#
_cell.length_a   1.000
_cell.length_b   1.000
_cell.length_c   1.000
_cell.angle_alpha   90.00
_cell.angle_beta   90.00
_cell.angle_gamma   90.00
#
_symmetry.space_group_name_H-M   'P 1'
#
loop_
_entity.id
_entity.type
_entity.pdbx_description
1 polymer ?
#
loop_
_entity_poly.entity_id
_entity_poly.type
_entity_poly.pdbx_seq_one_letter_code
_entity_poly.pdbx_strand_id
1 'polypeptide(L)'
;MHIGDIGTKKSIELAKHAQKAGANGLIGSTYNLMPDTAIEIYKLAQTGDYRAAFEIQKIATKLIHYIVQWDFFPIMKNLITASGVDAGYSRKPFATPSKEVMDKINAFCLDLKKEHMGNTHIAFIDKM
;
A
#
# COMPACT_ATOMS: atom_id res chain seq x y z
N MET A 1 -12.23 -14.95 9.37
CA MET A 1 -10.83 -15.42 9.17
C MET A 1 -10.10 -14.34 8.38
N HIS A 2 -9.02 -13.76 8.91
CA HIS A 2 -8.17 -12.82 8.17
C HIS A 2 -7.01 -13.63 7.56
N ILE A 3 -6.90 -13.63 6.23
CA ILE A 3 -5.75 -14.22 5.53
C ILE A 3 -5.16 -13.13 4.64
N GLY A 4 -3.91 -12.79 4.88
CA GLY A 4 -3.13 -11.85 4.08
C GLY A 4 -1.79 -12.47 3.72
N ASP A 5 -1.33 -12.23 2.50
CA ASP A 5 0.00 -12.61 2.03
C ASP A 5 0.57 -11.43 1.22
N ILE A 6 1.88 -11.24 1.27
CA ILE A 6 2.57 -10.14 0.58
C ILE A 6 2.96 -10.49 -0.87
N GLY A 7 2.98 -11.78 -1.20
CA GLY A 7 3.31 -12.30 -2.51
C GLY A 7 2.09 -12.31 -3.42
N THR A 8 2.14 -11.49 -4.48
CA THR A 8 1.05 -11.29 -5.45
C THR A 8 0.35 -12.60 -5.87
N LYS A 9 1.11 -13.65 -6.20
CA LYS A 9 0.55 -14.94 -6.62
C LYS A 9 -0.27 -15.62 -5.52
N LYS A 10 0.26 -15.68 -4.30
CA LYS A 10 -0.44 -16.27 -3.15
C LYS A 10 -1.63 -15.41 -2.74
N SER A 11 -1.50 -14.09 -2.74
CA SER A 11 -2.60 -13.17 -2.44
C SER A 11 -3.78 -13.37 -3.41
N ILE A 12 -3.50 -13.58 -4.71
CA ILE A 12 -4.55 -13.88 -5.71
C ILE A 12 -5.23 -15.23 -5.42
N GLU A 13 -4.47 -16.29 -5.16
CA GLU A 13 -5.06 -17.60 -4.87
C GLU A 13 -5.88 -17.58 -3.57
N LEU A 14 -5.39 -16.91 -2.54
CA LEU A 14 -6.11 -16.70 -1.29
C LEU A 14 -7.38 -15.88 -1.49
N ALA A 15 -7.34 -14.82 -2.31
CA ALA A 15 -8.50 -14.01 -2.64
C ALA A 15 -9.57 -14.83 -3.38
N LYS A 16 -9.17 -15.67 -4.36
CA LYS A 16 -10.08 -16.60 -5.05
C LYS A 16 -10.74 -17.57 -4.08
N HIS A 17 -9.97 -18.14 -3.14
CA HIS A 17 -10.51 -19.05 -2.13
C HIS A 17 -11.46 -18.32 -1.17
N ALA A 18 -11.09 -17.13 -0.69
CA ALA A 18 -11.91 -16.31 0.18
C ALA A 18 -13.24 -15.93 -0.47
N GLN A 19 -13.22 -15.51 -1.75
CA GLN A 19 -14.41 -15.21 -2.52
C GLN A 19 -15.33 -16.45 -2.64
N LYS A 20 -14.78 -17.63 -2.96
CA LYS A 20 -15.53 -18.89 -3.02
C LYS A 20 -16.14 -19.27 -1.67
N ALA A 21 -15.49 -18.89 -0.57
CA ALA A 21 -15.98 -19.09 0.79
C ALA A 21 -16.99 -18.01 1.24
N GLY A 22 -17.40 -17.09 0.35
CA GLY A 22 -18.38 -16.04 0.64
C GLY A 22 -17.81 -14.76 1.26
N ALA A 23 -16.48 -14.55 1.21
CA ALA A 23 -15.90 -13.29 1.66
C ALA A 23 -16.28 -12.13 0.71
N ASN A 24 -16.71 -11.01 1.27
CA ASN A 24 -17.13 -9.82 0.51
C ASN A 24 -16.13 -8.66 0.55
N GLY A 25 -14.94 -8.85 1.13
CA GLY A 25 -13.99 -7.74 1.29
C GLY A 25 -12.57 -8.17 1.61
N LEU A 26 -11.68 -7.17 1.56
CA LEU A 26 -10.26 -7.28 1.87
C LEU A 26 -9.93 -6.36 3.04
N ILE A 27 -8.97 -6.77 3.88
CA ILE A 27 -8.41 -5.93 4.94
C ILE A 27 -6.93 -5.76 4.63
N GLY A 28 -6.48 -4.52 4.46
CA GLY A 28 -5.09 -4.19 4.18
C GLY A 28 -4.68 -2.92 4.88
N SER A 29 -3.63 -2.97 5.69
CA SER A 29 -3.12 -1.81 6.43
C SER A 29 -2.69 -0.67 5.49
N THR A 30 -2.25 -1.00 4.27
CA THR A 30 -1.79 -0.07 3.24
C THR A 30 -2.92 0.78 2.66
N TYR A 31 -4.18 0.38 2.83
CA TYR A 31 -5.34 1.18 2.42
C TYR A 31 -5.45 2.49 3.22
N ASN A 32 -4.86 2.56 4.41
CA ASN A 32 -4.78 3.81 5.19
C ASN A 32 -3.84 4.84 4.55
N LEU A 33 -2.89 4.40 3.73
CA LEU A 33 -1.94 5.27 3.02
C LEU A 33 -2.38 5.53 1.58
N MET A 34 -2.93 4.50 0.91
CA MET A 34 -3.32 4.53 -0.50
C MET A 34 -4.80 4.12 -0.69
N PRO A 35 -5.77 4.84 -0.10
CA PRO A 35 -7.18 4.48 -0.22
C PRO A 35 -7.68 4.58 -1.66
N ASP A 36 -7.30 5.64 -2.39
CA ASP A 36 -7.75 5.87 -3.77
C ASP A 36 -7.26 4.77 -4.73
N THR A 37 -6.03 4.29 -4.55
CA THR A 37 -5.50 3.12 -5.27
C THR A 37 -6.37 1.88 -5.07
N ALA A 38 -6.73 1.59 -3.82
CA ALA A 38 -7.52 0.40 -3.50
C ALA A 38 -8.95 0.51 -4.06
N ILE A 39 -9.55 1.69 -3.97
CA ILE A 39 -10.88 1.96 -4.53
C ILE A 39 -10.88 1.77 -6.04
N GLU A 40 -9.87 2.27 -6.74
CA GLU A 40 -9.80 2.14 -8.20
C GLU A 40 -9.61 0.69 -8.66
N ILE A 41 -8.69 -0.04 -8.01
CA ILE A 41 -8.50 -1.47 -8.27
C ILE A 41 -9.83 -2.23 -8.09
N TYR A 42 -10.58 -1.92 -7.03
CA TYR A 42 -11.87 -2.55 -6.78
C TYR A 42 -12.89 -2.23 -7.88
N LYS A 43 -13.01 -0.96 -8.31
CA LYS A 43 -13.93 -0.56 -9.39
C LYS A 43 -13.61 -1.27 -10.70
N LEU A 44 -12.34 -1.32 -11.09
CA LEU A 44 -11.89 -2.00 -12.31
C LEU A 44 -12.13 -3.52 -12.24
N ALA A 45 -11.94 -4.12 -11.06
CA ALA A 45 -12.26 -5.54 -10.87
C ALA A 45 -13.77 -5.81 -10.99
N GLN A 46 -14.63 -4.91 -10.49
CA GLN A 46 -16.09 -5.03 -10.60
C GLN A 46 -16.58 -4.96 -12.06
N THR A 47 -15.90 -4.18 -12.91
CA THR A 47 -16.22 -4.08 -14.34
C THR A 47 -15.52 -5.13 -15.21
N GLY A 48 -14.67 -5.98 -14.61
CA GLY A 48 -13.92 -7.02 -15.31
C GLY A 48 -12.65 -6.55 -16.01
N ASP A 49 -12.23 -5.28 -15.82
CA ASP A 49 -10.97 -4.75 -16.35
C ASP A 49 -9.78 -5.12 -15.45
N TYR A 50 -9.50 -6.42 -15.40
CA TYR A 50 -8.40 -6.95 -14.60
C TYR A 50 -7.02 -6.49 -15.09
N ARG A 51 -6.89 -6.11 -16.36
CA ARG A 51 -5.62 -5.63 -16.91
C ARG A 51 -5.27 -4.26 -16.33
N ALA A 52 -6.20 -3.30 -16.37
CA ALA A 52 -5.98 -2.00 -15.75
C ALA A 52 -5.81 -2.12 -14.23
N ALA A 53 -6.63 -2.95 -13.56
CA ALA A 53 -6.49 -3.21 -12.13
C ALA A 53 -5.09 -3.75 -11.77
N PHE A 54 -4.55 -4.65 -12.59
CA PHE A 54 -3.22 -5.21 -12.39
C PHE A 54 -2.10 -4.17 -12.54
N GLU A 55 -2.21 -3.25 -13.51
CA GLU A 55 -1.24 -2.17 -13.70
C GLU A 55 -1.15 -1.27 -12.46
N ILE A 56 -2.30 -0.91 -11.87
CA ILE A 56 -2.35 -0.13 -10.63
C ILE A 56 -1.80 -0.94 -9.44
N GLN A 57 -2.18 -2.22 -9.33
CA GLN A 57 -1.69 -3.11 -8.28
C GLN A 57 -0.16 -3.26 -8.30
N LYS A 58 0.50 -3.22 -9.47
CA LYS A 58 1.97 -3.26 -9.56
C LYS A 58 2.61 -2.04 -8.87
N ILE A 59 2.03 -0.85 -9.03
CA ILE A 59 2.52 0.38 -8.39
C ILE A 59 2.41 0.24 -6.87
N ALA A 60 1.24 -0.18 -6.36
CA ALA A 60 1.04 -0.43 -4.94
C ALA A 60 2.04 -1.48 -4.41
N THR A 61 2.21 -2.58 -5.15
CA THR A 61 3.08 -3.69 -4.77
C THR A 61 4.56 -3.26 -4.70
N LYS A 62 5.03 -2.42 -5.63
CA LYS A 62 6.39 -1.84 -5.59
C LYS A 62 6.64 -1.13 -4.25
N LEU A 63 5.73 -0.24 -3.84
CA LEU A 63 5.85 0.48 -2.57
C LEU A 63 5.80 -0.49 -1.37
N ILE A 64 4.84 -1.41 -1.36
CA ILE A 64 4.67 -2.38 -0.28
C ILE A 64 5.93 -3.21 -0.10
N HIS A 65 6.48 -3.80 -1.16
CA HIS A 65 7.70 -4.60 -1.09
C HIS A 65 8.92 -3.79 -0.65
N TYR A 66 8.97 -2.50 -0.97
CA TYR A 66 10.04 -1.62 -0.53
C TYR A 66 9.96 -1.33 0.98
N ILE A 67 8.79 -0.99 1.52
CA ILE A 67 8.67 -0.55 2.93
C ILE A 67 8.70 -1.70 3.95
N VAL A 68 8.36 -2.92 3.55
CA VAL A 68 8.36 -4.09 4.46
C VAL A 68 9.76 -4.63 4.79
N GLN A 69 10.80 -4.02 4.24
CA GLN A 69 12.19 -4.31 4.63
C GLN A 69 12.49 -3.81 6.05
N TRP A 70 11.63 -2.97 6.62
CA TRP A 70 11.71 -2.41 7.98
C TRP A 70 10.46 -2.73 8.80
N ASP A 71 10.43 -2.30 10.06
CA ASP A 71 9.26 -2.41 10.92
C ASP A 71 8.07 -1.67 10.31
N PHE A 72 7.15 -2.46 9.75
CA PHE A 72 6.08 -1.98 8.88
C PHE A 72 5.18 -0.91 9.53
N PHE A 73 4.77 -1.10 10.78
CA PHE A 73 3.85 -0.17 11.45
C PHE A 73 4.47 1.21 11.71
N PRO A 74 5.69 1.32 12.28
CA PRO A 74 6.40 2.60 12.33
C PRO A 74 6.54 3.29 10.96
N ILE A 75 6.92 2.56 9.91
CA ILE A 75 7.03 3.16 8.56
C ILE A 75 5.68 3.68 8.09
N MET A 76 4.63 2.86 8.16
CA MET A 76 3.27 3.26 7.78
C MET A 76 2.81 4.52 8.50
N LYS A 77 3.02 4.61 9.81
CA LYS A 77 2.65 5.81 10.58
C LYS A 77 3.42 7.05 10.11
N ASN A 78 4.73 6.93 9.88
CA ASN A 78 5.51 8.05 9.38
C ASN A 78 5.07 8.49 7.98
N LEU A 79 4.71 7.57 7.09
CA LEU A 79 4.18 7.89 5.76
C LEU A 79 2.81 8.58 5.84
N ILE A 80 1.94 8.13 6.73
CA ILE A 80 0.63 8.76 6.96
C ILE A 80 0.83 10.18 7.54
N THR A 81 1.75 10.35 8.50
CA THR A 81 2.14 11.66 9.03
C THR A 81 2.72 12.57 7.95
N ALA A 82 3.59 12.05 7.09
CA ALA A 82 4.12 12.79 5.94
C ALA A 82 3.01 13.19 4.96
N SER A 83 1.95 12.38 4.80
CA SER A 83 0.78 12.75 3.99
C SER A 83 -0.16 13.80 4.64
N GLY A 84 0.21 14.31 5.83
CA GLY A 84 -0.51 15.39 6.53
C GLY A 84 -1.50 14.93 7.61
N VAL A 85 -1.48 13.66 8.01
CA VAL A 85 -2.38 13.11 9.06
C VAL A 85 -1.58 12.66 10.27
N ASP A 86 -1.79 13.24 11.45
CA ASP A 86 -1.10 12.81 12.67
C ASP A 86 -1.44 11.36 13.04
N ALA A 87 -0.50 10.44 12.75
CA ALA A 87 -0.61 9.02 13.07
C ALA A 87 0.09 8.64 14.39
N GLY A 88 0.70 9.63 15.07
CA GLY A 88 1.57 9.42 16.22
C GLY A 88 2.72 8.46 15.95
N TYR A 89 3.16 7.75 16.99
CA TYR A 89 4.27 6.80 16.91
C TYR A 89 3.83 5.36 17.28
N SER A 90 4.68 4.39 16.97
CA SER A 90 4.51 3.00 17.39
C SER A 90 5.22 2.78 18.73
N ARG A 91 4.50 2.23 19.71
CA ARG A 91 5.09 1.86 21.00
C ARG A 91 5.99 0.63 20.83
N LYS A 92 6.90 0.42 21.79
CA LYS A 92 7.71 -0.81 21.87
C LYS A 92 6.81 -2.06 21.80
N PRO A 93 7.26 -3.16 21.16
CA PRO A 93 8.64 -3.47 20.76
C PRO A 93 9.08 -2.93 19.39
N PHE A 94 8.22 -2.22 18.66
CA PHE A 94 8.59 -1.69 17.34
C PHE A 94 9.68 -0.61 17.44
N ALA A 95 10.66 -0.67 16.54
CA ALA A 95 11.73 0.30 16.45
C ALA A 95 11.24 1.59 15.78
N THR A 96 11.64 2.74 16.30
CA THR A 96 11.48 4.02 15.60
C THR A 96 12.45 4.06 14.42
N PRO A 97 11.99 4.32 13.19
CA PRO A 97 12.88 4.42 12.04
C PRO A 97 13.82 5.62 12.21
N SER A 98 15.07 5.46 11.83
CA SER A 98 16.02 6.58 11.80
C SER A 98 15.62 7.59 10.72
N LYS A 99 16.10 8.83 10.87
CA LYS A 99 15.93 9.85 9.83
C LYS A 99 16.46 9.36 8.48
N GLU A 100 17.60 8.68 8.45
CA GLU A 100 18.20 8.14 7.23
C GLU A 100 17.28 7.12 6.53
N VAL A 101 16.62 6.25 7.29
CA VAL A 101 15.64 5.30 6.73
C VAL A 101 14.45 6.03 6.13
N MET A 102 13.91 7.03 6.85
CA MET A 102 12.80 7.83 6.35
C MET A 102 13.17 8.66 5.11
N ASP A 103 14.36 9.25 5.08
CA ASP A 103 14.87 10.00 3.92
C ASP A 103 14.96 9.08 2.68
N LYS A 104 15.43 7.83 2.83
CA LYS A 104 15.47 6.82 1.74
C LYS A 104 14.08 6.47 1.24
N ILE A 105 13.12 6.25 2.14
CA ILE A 105 11.74 5.90 1.77
C ILE A 105 11.05 7.06 1.08
N ASN A 106 11.24 8.29 1.57
CA ASN A 106 10.68 9.49 0.95
C ASN A 106 11.25 9.70 -0.46
N ALA A 107 12.57 9.53 -0.64
CA ALA A 107 13.19 9.57 -1.95
C ALA A 107 12.60 8.52 -2.91
N PHE A 108 12.42 7.28 -2.43
CA PHE A 108 11.77 6.22 -3.21
C PHE A 108 10.33 6.59 -3.61
N CYS A 109 9.55 7.19 -2.70
CA CYS A 109 8.18 7.64 -3.01
C CYS A 109 8.18 8.72 -4.11
N LEU A 110 9.08 9.70 -4.01
CA LEU A 110 9.22 10.75 -5.02
C LEU A 110 9.65 10.19 -6.38
N ASP A 111 10.56 9.22 -6.42
CA ASP A 111 10.97 8.57 -7.66
C ASP A 111 9.85 7.72 -8.26
N LEU A 112 9.09 6.98 -7.43
CA LEU A 112 7.91 6.26 -7.85
C LEU A 112 6.85 7.21 -8.46
N LYS A 113 6.71 8.43 -7.92
CA LYS A 113 5.83 9.45 -8.49
C LYS A 113 6.32 9.95 -9.85
N LYS A 114 7.62 10.16 -10.02
CA LYS A 114 8.21 10.55 -11.32
C LYS A 114 8.00 9.49 -12.39
N GLU A 115 8.19 8.21 -12.05
CA GLU A 115 7.94 7.08 -12.96
C GLU A 115 6.47 7.02 -13.44
N HIS A 116 5.55 7.53 -12.62
CA HIS A 116 4.12 7.48 -12.85
C HIS A 116 3.49 8.89 -12.88
N MET A 117 4.17 9.85 -13.53
CA MET A 117 3.65 11.22 -13.68
C MET A 117 2.23 11.23 -14.27
N GLY A 118 1.33 11.99 -13.65
CA GLY A 118 -0.09 12.05 -14.01
C GLY A 118 -0.98 10.98 -13.36
N ASN A 119 -0.40 10.03 -12.61
CA ASN A 119 -1.16 9.02 -11.89
C ASN A 119 -1.72 9.57 -10.56
N THR A 120 -3.04 9.54 -10.41
CA THR A 120 -3.76 10.02 -9.21
C THR A 120 -3.80 9.00 -8.08
N HIS A 121 -3.48 7.73 -8.34
CA HIS A 121 -3.58 6.64 -7.36
C HIS A 121 -2.53 6.80 -6.23
N ILE A 122 -1.37 7.40 -6.52
CA ILE A 122 -0.33 7.70 -5.51
C ILE A 122 -0.32 9.18 -5.08
N ALA A 123 -1.47 9.84 -5.08
CA ALA A 123 -1.59 11.26 -4.73
C ALA A 123 -1.18 11.60 -3.29
N PHE A 124 -1.15 10.62 -2.37
CA PHE A 124 -0.66 10.86 -1.00
C PHE A 124 0.80 11.36 -0.97
N ILE A 125 1.59 11.03 -2.00
CA ILE A 125 2.99 11.45 -2.14
C ILE A 125 3.09 12.96 -2.38
N ASP A 126 2.06 13.59 -2.96
CA ASP A 126 2.07 15.03 -3.26
C ASP A 126 2.00 15.90 -1.98
N LYS A 127 1.72 15.28 -0.83
CA LYS A 127 1.63 15.93 0.48
C LYS A 127 2.88 15.73 1.36
N MET A 128 3.80 14.87 0.92
CA MET A 128 5.05 14.53 1.64
C MET A 128 6.13 15.59 1.42
#